data_AF-A0A1Q6Q7P3-F1
#
_entry.id   AF-A0A1Q6Q7P3-F1
#
_cell.length_a   1.000
_cell.length_b   1.000
_cell.length_c   1.000
_cell.angle_alpha   90.00
_cell.angle_beta   90.00
_cell.angle_gamma   90.00
#
_symmetry.space_group_name_H-M   'P 1'
#
loop_
_entity.id
_entity.type
_entity.pdbx_description
1 polymer ?
#
loop_
_entity_poly.entity_id
_entity_poly.type
_entity_poly.pdbx_seq_one_letter_code
_entity_poly.pdbx_strand_id
1 'polypeptide(L)'
;MIDKLCVCGHAMEDRGAQTLEMNGSSLGSNLWTDHVEVDVYICPWCGRMAFFEPEAIRKRRFSDACEGKTIEELRALLYDSNPELLQDAAREHIEELEADARYRAEQEREEAERRAKRKKLFSGILGKDDGDDKPTKNRPPEF
;
A
#
# COMPACT_ATOMS: atom_id res chain seq x y z
N MET A 1 2.68 -24.39 -4.43
CA MET A 1 2.48 -24.80 -3.03
C MET A 1 3.67 -25.63 -2.63
N ILE A 2 4.52 -25.11 -1.74
CA ILE A 2 5.52 -25.95 -1.07
C ILE A 2 4.75 -26.84 -0.12
N ASP A 3 4.75 -28.16 -0.36
CA ASP A 3 4.13 -29.11 0.54
C ASP A 3 4.72 -28.92 1.94
N LYS A 4 3.87 -28.78 2.96
CA LYS A 4 4.31 -28.70 4.35
C LYS A 4 4.87 -30.08 4.72
N LEU A 5 6.19 -30.23 4.66
CA LEU A 5 6.86 -31.50 4.93
C LEU A 5 7.11 -31.70 6.42
N CYS A 6 6.82 -32.90 6.91
CA CYS A 6 7.26 -33.33 8.22
C CYS A 6 8.78 -33.54 8.21
N VAL A 7 9.42 -33.40 9.36
CA VAL A 7 10.85 -33.74 9.57
C VAL A 7 11.20 -35.18 9.14
N CYS A 8 10.21 -36.09 9.11
CA CYS A 8 10.40 -37.46 8.59
C CYS A 8 10.32 -37.58 7.05
N GLY A 9 10.21 -36.46 6.33
CA GLY A 9 10.18 -36.40 4.86
C GLY A 9 8.80 -36.60 4.22
N HIS A 10 7.75 -36.88 5.00
CA HIS A 10 6.39 -37.09 4.48
C HIS A 10 5.59 -35.78 4.45
N ALA A 11 4.76 -35.60 3.42
CA ALA A 11 3.79 -34.51 3.38
C ALA A 11 2.82 -34.62 4.57
N MET A 12 2.55 -33.48 5.21
CA MET A 12 1.62 -33.42 6.33
C MET A 12 0.19 -33.22 5.85
N GLU A 13 -0.77 -33.87 6.50
CA GLU A 13 -2.19 -33.73 6.23
C GLU A 13 -2.76 -32.52 6.97
N ASP A 14 -3.55 -31.72 6.26
CA ASP A 14 -4.30 -30.61 6.83
C ASP A 14 -5.45 -31.12 7.73
N ARG A 15 -5.56 -30.58 8.94
CA ARG A 15 -6.64 -30.86 9.89
C ARG A 15 -7.53 -29.64 10.15
N GLY A 16 -7.31 -28.55 9.41
CA GLY A 16 -8.08 -27.32 9.49
C GLY A 16 -7.63 -26.37 10.59
N ALA A 17 -8.33 -25.24 10.65
CA ALA A 17 -8.12 -24.18 11.63
C ALA A 17 -8.55 -24.64 13.03
N GLN A 18 -7.72 -24.34 14.02
CA GLN A 18 -7.99 -24.53 15.43
C GLN A 18 -7.52 -23.31 16.22
N THR A 19 -8.07 -23.13 17.42
CA THR A 19 -7.61 -22.12 18.36
C THR A 19 -6.71 -22.79 19.39
N LEU A 20 -5.45 -22.37 19.45
CA LEU A 20 -4.51 -22.84 20.44
C LEU A 20 -4.57 -21.93 21.67
N GLU A 21 -4.87 -22.50 22.82
CA GLU A 21 -4.72 -21.83 24.11
C GLU A 21 -3.26 -21.88 24.54
N MET A 22 -2.59 -20.73 24.50
CA MET A 22 -1.24 -20.56 25.00
C MET A 22 -1.30 -20.06 26.44
N ASN A 23 -1.07 -20.98 27.37
CA ASN A 23 -0.92 -20.63 28.77
C ASN A 23 0.48 -20.03 29.01
N GLY A 24 0.59 -18.72 28.77
CA GLY A 24 1.82 -17.96 28.94
C GLY A 24 1.99 -17.45 30.37
N SER A 25 2.62 -18.23 31.25
CA SER A 25 3.29 -17.64 32.41
C SER A 25 4.41 -18.50 32.95
N SER A 26 5.66 -18.05 32.74
CA SER A 26 6.84 -18.48 33.50
C SER A 26 6.85 -17.95 34.95
N LEU A 27 5.89 -17.09 35.32
CA LEU A 27 5.77 -16.48 36.65
C LEU A 27 4.47 -16.85 37.40
N GLY A 28 3.78 -17.92 36.99
CA GLY A 28 2.68 -18.51 37.78
C GLY A 28 1.41 -17.65 37.93
N SER A 29 1.21 -16.64 37.08
CA SER A 29 -0.04 -15.88 37.06
C SER A 29 -0.94 -16.35 35.92
N ASN A 30 -1.90 -17.20 36.24
CA ASN A 30 -2.93 -17.72 35.32
C ASN A 30 -3.95 -16.64 34.86
N LEU A 31 -3.53 -15.38 34.73
CA LEU A 31 -4.46 -14.26 34.57
C LEU A 31 -4.84 -14.01 33.09
N TRP A 32 -4.05 -14.51 32.12
CA TRP A 32 -4.22 -14.22 30.70
C TRP A 32 -3.91 -15.50 29.90
N THR A 33 -4.93 -16.15 29.35
CA THR A 33 -4.78 -17.21 28.35
C THR A 33 -4.81 -16.56 26.98
N ASP A 34 -3.67 -16.55 26.30
CA ASP A 34 -3.61 -16.06 24.93
C ASP A 34 -4.18 -17.13 24.00
N HIS A 35 -5.02 -16.69 23.07
CA HIS A 35 -5.63 -17.58 22.08
C HIS A 35 -5.04 -17.23 20.72
N VAL A 36 -4.48 -18.23 20.03
CA VAL A 36 -3.87 -18.05 18.72
C VAL A 36 -4.57 -18.96 17.72
N GLU A 37 -5.08 -18.39 16.64
CA GLU A 37 -5.62 -19.17 15.52
C GLU A 37 -4.49 -19.80 14.72
N VAL A 38 -4.57 -21.11 14.49
CA VAL A 38 -3.55 -21.91 13.82
C VAL A 38 -4.18 -22.91 12.86
N ASP A 39 -3.54 -23.14 11.71
CA ASP A 39 -3.83 -24.30 10.88
C ASP A 39 -3.02 -25.49 11.42
N VAL A 40 -3.72 -26.58 11.71
CA VAL A 40 -3.11 -27.79 12.28
C VAL A 40 -2.80 -28.79 11.19
N TYR A 41 -1.57 -29.29 11.19
CA TYR A 41 -1.13 -30.33 10.27
C TYR A 41 -0.63 -31.53 11.04
N ILE A 42 -0.97 -32.74 10.57
CA ILE A 42 -0.53 -33.99 11.18
C ILE A 42 0.17 -34.85 10.13
N CYS A 43 1.36 -35.33 10.47
CA CYS A 43 2.04 -36.31 9.63
C CYS A 43 1.33 -37.67 9.73
N PRO A 44 0.81 -38.23 8.63
CA PRO A 44 0.11 -39.51 8.66
C PRO A 44 1.04 -40.68 9.01
N TRP A 45 2.35 -40.52 8.78
CA TRP A 45 3.34 -41.56 9.03
C TRP A 45 3.77 -41.65 10.50
N CYS A 46 4.17 -40.53 11.11
CA CYS A 46 4.74 -40.52 12.46
C CYS A 46 3.88 -39.81 13.51
N GLY A 47 2.71 -39.30 13.13
CA GLY A 47 1.76 -38.64 14.03
C GLY A 47 2.21 -37.27 14.55
N ARG A 48 3.34 -36.73 14.10
CA ARG A 48 3.80 -35.40 14.53
C ARG A 48 2.82 -34.32 14.08
N MET A 49 2.47 -33.45 15.02
CA MET A 49 1.65 -32.28 14.79
C MET A 49 2.52 -31.06 14.56
N ALA A 50 2.10 -30.19 13.64
CA ALA A 50 2.68 -28.88 13.44
C ALA A 50 1.57 -27.84 13.34
N PHE A 51 1.86 -26.65 13.85
CA PHE A 51 0.94 -25.52 13.87
C PHE A 51 1.50 -24.44 12.96
N PHE A 52 0.68 -23.92 12.07
CA PHE A 52 1.06 -22.84 11.17
C PHE A 52 0.12 -21.66 11.35
N GLU A 53 0.64 -20.45 11.20
CA GLU A 53 -0.21 -19.27 11.15
C GLU A 53 -1.09 -19.33 9.88
N PRO A 54 -2.42 -19.14 10.01
CA PRO A 54 -3.34 -19.17 8.89
C PRO A 54 -2.89 -18.24 7.77
N GLU A 55 -3.06 -18.66 6.53
CA GLU A 55 -2.59 -17.89 5.38
C GLU A 55 -3.19 -16.48 5.32
N ALA A 56 -4.47 -16.33 5.70
CA ALA A 56 -5.12 -15.02 5.78
C ALA A 56 -4.45 -14.08 6.77
N ILE A 57 -4.04 -14.59 7.94
CA ILE A 57 -3.33 -13.80 8.95
C ILE A 57 -1.93 -13.44 8.45
N ARG A 58 -1.21 -14.40 7.83
CA ARG A 58 0.11 -14.13 7.21
C ARG A 58 0.02 -13.06 6.13
N LYS A 59 -0.96 -13.14 5.22
CA LYS A 59 -1.20 -12.15 4.17
C LYS A 59 -1.42 -10.76 4.75
N ARG A 60 -2.29 -10.65 5.75
CA ARG A 60 -2.53 -9.38 6.44
C ARG A 60 -1.24 -8.82 7.05
N ARG A 61 -0.49 -9.63 7.80
CA ARG A 61 0.78 -9.19 8.40
C ARG A 61 1.80 -8.72 7.36
N PHE A 62 1.88 -9.37 6.20
CA PHE A 62 2.77 -8.94 5.13
C PHE A 62 2.30 -7.66 4.41
N SER A 63 0.99 -7.48 4.25
CA SER A 63 0.40 -6.21 3.77
C SER A 63 0.69 -5.08 4.76
N ASP A 64 0.42 -5.27 6.05
CA ASP A 64 0.73 -4.29 7.10
C ASP A 64 2.24 -3.94 7.13
N ALA A 65 3.12 -4.91 6.86
CA ALA A 65 4.56 -4.68 6.78
C ALA A 65 4.98 -3.85 5.55
N CYS A 66 4.14 -3.80 4.52
CA CYS A 66 4.37 -3.00 3.32
C CYS A 66 3.75 -1.60 3.41
N GLU A 67 2.82 -1.37 4.35
CA GLU A 67 2.20 -0.07 4.58
C GLU A 67 3.24 1.01 4.93
N GLY A 68 3.07 2.20 4.35
CA GLY A 68 3.93 3.36 4.62
C GLY A 68 5.33 3.31 4.01
N LYS A 69 5.68 2.24 3.28
CA LYS A 69 6.95 2.14 2.55
C LYS A 69 6.93 2.94 1.25
N THR A 70 8.10 3.37 0.79
CA THR A 70 8.24 3.96 -0.56
C THR A 70 8.24 2.87 -1.63
N ILE A 71 7.99 3.26 -2.89
CA ILE A 71 8.05 2.35 -4.04
C ILE A 71 9.43 1.67 -4.13
N GLU A 72 10.51 2.40 -3.85
CA GLU A 72 11.87 1.87 -3.87
C GLU A 72 12.09 0.82 -2.77
N GLU A 73 11.60 1.07 -1.55
CA GLU A 73 11.67 0.13 -0.43
C GLU A 73 10.86 -1.13 -0.71
N LEU A 74 9.67 -0.99 -1.31
CA LEU A 74 8.85 -2.13 -1.72
C LEU A 74 9.52 -2.93 -2.84
N ARG A 75 10.14 -2.26 -3.82
CA ARG A 75 10.89 -2.94 -4.89
C ARG A 75 12.08 -3.72 -4.33
N ALA A 76 12.75 -3.24 -3.28
CA ALA A 76 13.83 -3.97 -2.63
C ALA A 76 13.35 -5.33 -2.09
N LEU A 77 12.12 -5.39 -1.55
CA LEU A 77 11.54 -6.64 -1.04
C LEU A 77 11.37 -7.73 -2.12
N LEU A 78 11.34 -7.35 -3.41
CA LEU A 78 11.17 -8.27 -4.53
C LEU A 78 12.47 -8.92 -4.98
N TYR A 79 13.62 -8.31 -4.70
CA TYR A 79 14.93 -8.82 -5.14
C TYR A 79 15.58 -9.75 -4.12
N ASP A 80 15.16 -9.67 -2.86
CA ASP A 80 15.62 -10.57 -1.81
C ASP A 80 14.94 -11.95 -1.92
N SER A 81 15.54 -12.97 -1.30
CA SER A 81 14.93 -14.30 -1.14
C SER A 81 13.79 -14.30 -0.10
N ASN A 82 12.92 -13.29 -0.17
CA ASN A 82 11.79 -13.09 0.72
C ASN A 82 10.66 -14.08 0.42
N PRO A 83 9.79 -14.38 1.40
CA PRO A 83 8.63 -15.23 1.18
C PRO A 83 7.74 -14.71 0.05
N GLU A 84 7.18 -15.60 -0.78
CA GLU A 84 6.31 -15.23 -1.91
C GLU A 84 5.16 -14.31 -1.48
N LEU A 85 4.51 -14.61 -0.35
CA LEU A 85 3.42 -13.78 0.19
C LEU A 85 3.84 -12.33 0.49
N LEU A 86 5.10 -12.10 0.91
CA LEU A 86 5.63 -10.75 1.12
C LEU A 86 5.91 -10.06 -0.21
N GLN A 87 6.43 -10.79 -1.18
CA GLN A 87 6.67 -10.23 -2.52
C GLN A 87 5.36 -9.88 -3.23
N ASP A 88 4.32 -10.71 -3.06
CA ASP A 88 2.97 -10.44 -3.57
C ASP A 88 2.39 -9.17 -2.95
N ALA A 89 2.43 -9.05 -1.61
CA ALA A 89 1.99 -7.85 -0.90
C ALA A 89 2.74 -6.59 -1.34
N ALA A 90 4.06 -6.71 -1.56
CA ALA A 90 4.87 -5.59 -2.03
C ALA A 90 4.50 -5.17 -3.47
N ARG A 91 4.22 -6.13 -4.38
CA ARG A 91 3.75 -5.84 -5.74
C ARG A 91 2.41 -5.12 -5.73
N GLU A 92 1.45 -5.62 -4.97
CA GLU A 92 0.11 -5.03 -4.84
C GLU A 92 0.19 -3.57 -4.40
N HIS A 93 0.97 -3.28 -3.34
CA HIS A 93 1.13 -1.90 -2.88
C HIS A 93 1.88 -0.99 -3.86
N ILE A 94 2.84 -1.51 -4.63
CA ILE A 94 3.47 -0.71 -5.69
C ILE A 94 2.43 -0.30 -6.73
N GLU A 95 1.58 -1.23 -7.17
CA GLU A 95 0.54 -0.96 -8.16
C GLU A 95 -0.47 0.09 -7.65
N GLU A 96 -0.87 0.01 -6.38
CA GLU A 96 -1.72 1.01 -5.73
C GLU A 96 -1.08 2.39 -5.72
N LEU A 97 0.17 2.51 -5.26
CA LEU A 97 0.89 3.78 -5.20
C LEU A 97 1.09 4.40 -6.59
N GLU A 98 1.40 3.59 -7.60
CA GLU A 98 1.53 4.04 -8.98
C GLU A 98 0.18 4.46 -9.58
N ALA A 99 -0.91 3.76 -9.25
CA ALA A 99 -2.26 4.15 -9.65
C ALA A 99 -2.68 5.50 -9.03
N ASP A 100 -2.43 5.66 -7.74
CA ASP A 100 -2.66 6.90 -7.00
C ASP A 100 -1.87 8.08 -7.60
N ALA A 101 -0.60 7.86 -7.92
CA ALA A 101 0.24 8.87 -8.55
C ALA A 101 -0.28 9.27 -9.93
N ARG A 102 -0.71 8.31 -10.76
CA ARG A 102 -1.33 8.58 -12.07
C ARG A 102 -2.63 9.39 -11.93
N TYR A 103 -3.49 9.01 -10.99
CA TYR A 103 -4.75 9.69 -10.74
C TYR A 103 -4.53 11.15 -10.29
N ARG A 104 -3.60 11.39 -9.36
CA ARG A 104 -3.24 12.74 -8.91
C ARG A 104 -2.67 13.59 -10.04
N ALA A 105 -1.80 13.01 -10.87
CA ALA A 105 -1.22 13.71 -12.03
C ALA A 105 -2.29 14.09 -13.07
N GLU A 106 -3.31 13.26 -13.27
CA GLU A 106 -4.45 13.57 -14.14
C GLU A 106 -5.29 14.72 -13.57
N GLN A 107 -5.61 14.69 -12.28
CA GLN A 107 -6.34 15.77 -11.61
C GLN A 107 -5.61 17.11 -11.69
N GLU A 108 -4.29 17.12 -11.52
CA GLU A 108 -3.46 18.32 -11.67
C GLU A 108 -3.49 18.88 -13.10
N ARG A 109 -3.49 18.01 -14.13
CA ARG A 109 -3.61 18.43 -15.53
C ARG A 109 -4.96 19.06 -15.82
N GLU A 110 -6.04 18.45 -15.37
CA GLU A 110 -7.39 18.99 -15.52
C GLU A 110 -7.54 20.33 -14.79
N GLU A 111 -6.98 20.46 -13.58
CA GLU A 111 -7.00 21.72 -12.86
C GLU A 111 -6.15 22.80 -13.56
N ALA A 112 -4.96 22.45 -14.06
CA ALA A 112 -4.12 23.37 -14.83
C ALA A 112 -4.83 23.85 -16.10
N GLU A 113 -5.53 22.96 -16.81
CA GLU A 113 -6.31 23.31 -17.99
C GLU A 113 -7.49 24.23 -17.62
N ARG A 114 -8.21 23.94 -16.52
CA ARG A 114 -9.27 24.82 -16.00
C ARG A 114 -8.73 26.20 -15.63
N ARG A 115 -7.57 26.27 -14.96
CA ARG A 115 -6.88 27.52 -14.62
C ARG A 115 -6.47 28.29 -15.88
N ALA A 116 -5.94 27.61 -16.90
CA ALA A 116 -5.58 28.21 -18.18
C ALA A 116 -6.80 28.74 -18.95
N LYS A 117 -7.90 27.97 -19.01
CA LYS A 117 -9.17 28.39 -19.60
C LYS A 117 -9.74 29.63 -18.90
N ARG A 118 -9.73 29.67 -17.56
CA ARG A 118 -10.13 30.86 -16.79
C ARG A 118 -9.26 32.06 -17.15
N LYS A 119 -7.93 31.93 -17.15
CA LYS A 119 -7.01 33.02 -17.53
C LYS A 119 -7.32 33.56 -18.94
N LYS A 120 -7.54 32.68 -19.92
CA LYS A 120 -7.92 33.07 -21.30
C LYS A 120 -9.27 33.80 -21.35
N LEU A 121 -10.27 33.34 -20.59
CA LEU A 121 -11.58 34.01 -20.49
C LEU A 121 -11.44 35.41 -19.88
N PHE A 122 -10.66 35.55 -18.81
CA PHE A 122 -10.41 36.86 -18.19
C PHE A 122 -9.63 37.82 -19.08
N SER A 123 -8.64 37.35 -19.86
CA SER A 123 -7.96 38.21 -20.85
C SER A 123 -8.89 38.67 -21.99
N GLY A 124 -9.89 37.86 -22.37
CA GLY A 124 -10.89 38.25 -23.36
C GLY A 124 -11.93 39.27 -22.87
N ILE A 125 -12.12 39.37 -21.56
CA ILE A 125 -13.06 40.32 -20.91
C ILE A 125 -12.36 41.64 -20.53
N LEU A 126 -11.05 41.61 -20.21
CA LEU A 126 -10.30 42.77 -19.69
C LEU A 126 -9.32 43.42 -20.69
N GLY A 127 -9.27 43.01 -21.96
CA GLY A 127 -8.28 43.57 -22.88
C GLY A 127 -8.52 43.27 -24.35
N LYS A 128 -9.54 43.90 -24.94
CA LYS A 128 -9.49 44.35 -26.33
C LYS A 128 -9.50 45.88 -26.27
N ASP A 129 -8.29 46.44 -26.24
CA ASP A 129 -8.03 47.87 -26.40
C ASP A 129 -8.38 48.25 -27.84
N ASP A 130 -9.68 48.41 -28.11
CA ASP A 130 -10.17 49.15 -29.27
C ASP A 130 -10.62 50.52 -28.78
N GLY A 131 -9.69 51.47 -28.82
CA GLY A 131 -9.97 52.92 -28.78
C GLY A 131 -9.97 53.58 -27.41
N ASP A 132 -8.82 54.07 -26.97
CA ASP A 132 -8.80 55.22 -26.04
C ASP A 132 -7.67 56.18 -26.43
N ASP A 133 -8.01 57.05 -27.37
CA ASP A 133 -7.34 58.28 -27.74
C ASP A 133 -7.32 59.21 -26.51
N LYS A 134 -6.44 58.93 -25.54
CA LYS A 134 -6.26 59.78 -24.36
C LYS A 134 -5.11 60.76 -24.61
N PRO A 135 -5.36 62.08 -24.50
CA PRO A 135 -4.28 63.05 -24.64
C PRO A 135 -3.31 62.85 -23.48
N THR A 136 -2.02 62.78 -23.79
CA THR A 136 -0.93 62.76 -22.82
C THR A 136 -1.00 64.01 -21.95
N LYS A 137 -1.68 63.91 -20.81
CA LYS A 137 -1.57 64.86 -19.71
C LYS A 137 -0.16 64.71 -19.16
N ASN A 138 0.78 65.49 -19.69
CA ASN A 138 2.05 65.95 -19.08
C ASN A 138 3.02 66.54 -20.13
N ARG A 139 2.57 67.47 -20.99
CA ARG A 139 3.49 68.31 -21.77
C ARG A 139 3.51 69.73 -21.17
N PRO A 140 4.65 70.25 -20.69
CA PRO A 140 4.72 71.63 -20.21
C PRO A 140 4.59 72.63 -21.37
N PRO A 141 4.09 73.86 -21.15
CA PRO A 141 4.02 74.87 -22.20
C PRO A 141 5.42 75.37 -22.57
N GLU A 142 5.72 75.40 -23.87
CA GLU A 142 6.90 76.11 -24.39
C GLU A 142 6.55 77.59 -24.56
N PHE A 143 7.43 78.47 -24.08
CA PHE A 143 7.33 79.94 -24.13
C PHE A 143 7.52 80.48 -25.55
#